data_AF-A0A353LT83-F1
#
_entry.id   AF-A0A353LT83-F1
#
_cell.length_a   1.000
_cell.length_b   1.000
_cell.length_c   1.000
_cell.angle_alpha   90.00
_cell.angle_beta   90.00
_cell.angle_gamma   90.00
#
_symmetry.space_group_name_H-M   'P 1'
#
loop_
_entity.id
_entity.type
_entity.pdbx_description
1 polymer ?
#
loop_
_entity_poly.entity_id
_entity_poly.type
_entity_poly.pdbx_seq_one_letter_code
_entity_poly.pdbx_strand_id
1 'polypeptide(L)'
;AAQSVYLSRIAELQPAEIIQDPELFTFALAGGKAAFGDNCAPCHGSGAQGFVGYPNLNDDDWLWGGSLEAIETTIRYGIRSNHDETRSNDMPAFLTDEILSRAEVRQVTDYVVALSDPDRAAAEAAPRGAEIFAEQCAACHGEDGRGIAELGAPNLADPIWLFGGDPAAIYDTIATSRNAMMPAWEGRLSPATIKQLTVYVHSLGGGE
;
A
#
# COMPACT_ATOMS: atom_id res chain seq x y z
N ALA A 1 -24.78 -12.71 24.34
CA ALA A 1 -25.73 -11.63 24.68
C ALA A 1 -25.04 -10.26 24.71
N ALA A 2 -23.98 -10.05 25.50
CA ALA A 2 -23.25 -8.76 25.50
C ALA A 2 -22.41 -8.53 24.22
N GLN A 3 -21.66 -9.54 23.77
CA GLN A 3 -20.81 -9.44 22.58
C GLN A 3 -21.61 -9.10 21.30
N SER A 4 -22.81 -9.65 21.15
CA SER A 4 -23.69 -9.39 20.00
C SER A 4 -24.15 -7.94 19.93
N VAL A 5 -24.35 -7.26 21.07
CA VAL A 5 -24.74 -5.84 21.10
C VAL A 5 -23.59 -4.97 20.56
N TYR A 6 -22.36 -5.24 20.97
CA TYR A 6 -21.19 -4.52 20.48
C TYR A 6 -20.98 -4.72 18.97
N LEU A 7 -21.14 -5.96 18.48
CA LEU A 7 -21.02 -6.26 17.05
C LEU A 7 -22.10 -5.55 16.22
N SER A 8 -23.35 -5.52 16.69
CA SER A 8 -24.43 -4.76 16.02
C SER A 8 -24.12 -3.27 15.95
N ARG A 9 -23.71 -2.65 17.06
CA ARG A 9 -23.34 -1.22 17.08
C ARG A 9 -22.18 -0.93 16.12
N ILE A 10 -21.14 -1.74 16.15
CA ILE A 10 -19.98 -1.58 15.26
C ILE A 10 -20.39 -1.73 13.78
N ALA A 11 -21.30 -2.65 13.46
CA ALA A 11 -21.78 -2.81 12.08
C ALA A 11 -22.46 -1.55 11.53
N GLU A 12 -23.10 -0.76 12.38
CA GLU A 12 -23.87 0.44 11.99
C GLU A 12 -23.02 1.72 11.94
N LEU A 13 -22.02 1.85 12.83
CA LEU A 13 -21.19 3.04 12.96
C LEU A 13 -20.04 3.10 11.97
N GLN A 14 -19.61 4.29 11.56
CA GLN A 14 -18.35 4.48 10.84
C GLN A 14 -17.16 4.23 11.77
N PRO A 15 -15.99 3.77 11.25
CA PRO A 15 -14.81 3.56 12.09
C PRO A 15 -14.40 4.80 12.91
N ALA A 16 -14.57 6.00 12.34
CA ALA A 16 -14.27 7.26 13.05
C ALA A 16 -15.15 7.47 14.29
N GLU A 17 -16.38 6.96 14.31
CA GLU A 17 -17.27 7.01 15.47
C GLU A 17 -16.93 5.92 16.49
N ILE A 18 -16.47 4.75 16.02
CA ILE A 18 -16.05 3.63 16.88
C ILE A 18 -14.86 4.03 17.75
N ILE A 19 -13.88 4.73 17.19
CA ILE A 19 -12.67 5.14 17.94
C ILE A 19 -12.94 6.23 19.00
N GLN A 20 -14.09 6.91 18.92
CA GLN A 20 -14.48 7.95 19.87
C GLN A 20 -15.17 7.38 21.13
N ASP A 21 -15.71 6.16 21.07
CA ASP A 21 -16.32 5.46 22.20
C ASP A 21 -15.29 4.47 22.79
N PRO A 22 -14.78 4.71 24.02
CA PRO A 22 -13.71 3.88 24.60
C PRO A 22 -14.06 2.39 24.76
N GLU A 23 -15.34 2.06 25.02
CA GLU A 23 -15.76 0.68 25.14
C GLU A 23 -15.80 0.00 23.76
N LEU A 24 -16.38 0.69 22.76
CA LEU A 24 -16.40 0.18 21.40
C LEU A 24 -15.00 0.05 20.82
N PHE A 25 -14.13 1.03 21.06
CA PHE A 25 -12.75 1.01 20.60
C PHE A 25 -11.99 -0.19 21.18
N THR A 26 -12.07 -0.40 22.50
CA THR A 26 -11.40 -1.53 23.15
C THR A 26 -11.91 -2.87 22.61
N PHE A 27 -13.23 -2.99 22.44
CA PHE A 27 -13.83 -4.20 21.87
C PHE A 27 -13.44 -4.40 20.39
N ALA A 28 -13.38 -3.32 19.62
CA ALA A 28 -12.99 -3.35 18.21
C ALA A 28 -11.53 -3.75 18.02
N LEU A 29 -10.60 -3.22 18.83
CA LEU A 29 -9.19 -3.63 18.82
C LEU A 29 -9.01 -5.11 19.12
N ALA A 30 -9.70 -5.63 20.15
CA ALA A 30 -9.59 -7.04 20.52
C ALA A 30 -10.11 -7.97 19.39
N GLY A 31 -11.26 -7.64 18.82
CA GLY A 31 -11.83 -8.40 17.70
C GLY A 31 -11.01 -8.26 16.42
N GLY A 32 -10.51 -7.07 16.13
CA GLY A 32 -9.69 -6.78 14.95
C GLY A 32 -8.36 -7.52 14.99
N LYS A 33 -7.69 -7.54 16.15
CA LYS A 33 -6.47 -8.32 16.36
C LYS A 33 -6.68 -9.82 16.12
N ALA A 34 -7.78 -10.37 16.63
CA ALA A 34 -8.11 -11.78 16.41
C ALA A 34 -8.37 -12.07 14.91
N ALA A 35 -9.23 -11.27 14.28
CA ALA A 35 -9.53 -11.38 12.86
C ALA A 35 -8.28 -11.22 11.98
N PHE A 36 -7.36 -10.32 12.36
CA PHE A 36 -6.11 -10.10 11.64
C PHE A 36 -5.21 -11.34 11.69
N GLY A 37 -5.08 -11.95 12.87
CA GLY A 37 -4.34 -13.21 13.04
C GLY A 37 -4.88 -14.34 12.16
N ASP A 38 -6.21 -14.45 12.06
CA ASP A 38 -6.87 -15.51 11.30
C ASP A 38 -6.82 -15.30 9.77
N ASN A 39 -6.86 -14.05 9.30
CA ASN A 39 -7.15 -13.73 7.90
C ASN A 39 -6.03 -12.95 7.18
N CYS A 40 -5.28 -12.12 7.89
CA CYS A 40 -4.36 -11.14 7.30
C CYS A 40 -2.89 -11.49 7.55
N ALA A 41 -2.59 -12.07 8.70
CA ALA A 41 -1.23 -12.43 9.12
C ALA A 41 -0.46 -13.33 8.14
N PRO A 42 -1.08 -14.27 7.38
CA PRO A 42 -0.34 -15.05 6.37
C PRO A 42 0.34 -14.20 5.29
N CYS A 43 -0.19 -13.02 5.01
CA CYS A 43 0.33 -12.10 3.99
C CYS A 43 1.07 -10.91 4.61
N HIS A 44 0.54 -10.32 5.68
CA HIS A 44 1.13 -9.11 6.30
C HIS A 44 2.02 -9.42 7.51
N GLY A 45 2.23 -10.70 7.85
CA GLY A 45 2.99 -11.10 9.02
C GLY A 45 2.19 -11.03 10.33
N SER A 46 2.57 -11.82 11.32
CA SER A 46 1.85 -11.93 12.60
C SER A 46 1.83 -10.65 13.44
N GLY A 47 2.83 -9.79 13.24
CA GLY A 47 2.91 -8.46 13.83
C GLY A 47 2.64 -7.36 12.80
N ALA A 48 2.00 -7.67 11.67
CA ALA A 48 1.72 -6.76 10.58
C ALA A 48 2.94 -6.11 9.91
N GLN A 49 4.14 -6.67 10.13
CA GLN A 49 5.41 -6.13 9.67
C GLN A 49 5.67 -6.28 8.16
N GLY A 50 4.82 -7.02 7.46
CA GLY A 50 4.98 -7.32 6.04
C GLY A 50 6.23 -8.15 5.71
N PHE A 51 6.51 -8.26 4.43
CA PHE A 51 7.74 -8.80 3.84
C PHE A 51 7.80 -8.38 2.36
N VAL A 52 8.83 -8.77 1.61
CA VAL A 52 8.95 -8.36 0.20
C VAL A 52 7.68 -8.73 -0.58
N GLY A 53 7.05 -7.72 -1.19
CA GLY A 53 5.78 -7.81 -1.91
C GLY A 53 4.52 -7.64 -1.07
N TYR A 54 4.63 -7.54 0.25
CA TYR A 54 3.53 -7.34 1.19
C TYR A 54 3.80 -6.17 2.15
N PRO A 55 2.95 -5.12 2.15
CA PRO A 55 3.21 -3.92 2.94
C PRO A 55 3.34 -4.21 4.42
N ASN A 56 4.25 -3.48 5.06
CA ASN A 56 4.23 -3.26 6.50
C ASN A 56 3.02 -2.37 6.80
N LEU A 57 2.24 -2.73 7.81
CA LEU A 57 1.04 -1.99 8.22
C LEU A 57 1.24 -1.30 9.58
N ASN A 58 2.48 -1.27 10.08
CA ASN A 58 2.87 -0.59 11.33
C ASN A 58 3.70 0.67 11.09
N ASP A 59 4.05 0.98 9.85
CA ASP A 59 4.72 2.23 9.52
C ASP A 59 3.72 3.25 8.98
N ASP A 60 4.25 4.44 8.70
CA ASP A 60 3.48 5.59 8.28
C ASP A 60 3.46 5.72 6.73
N ASP A 61 3.93 4.71 5.99
CA ASP A 61 3.97 4.71 4.52
C ASP A 61 2.76 3.93 3.94
N TRP A 62 1.76 4.69 3.47
CA TRP A 62 0.49 4.15 3.00
C TRP A 62 0.27 4.40 1.51
N LEU A 63 0.45 3.35 0.70
CA LEU A 63 0.26 3.42 -0.76
C LEU A 63 -1.11 3.97 -1.17
N TRP A 64 -2.18 3.59 -0.48
CA TRP A 64 -3.57 3.99 -0.78
C TRP A 64 -4.19 4.86 0.31
N GLY A 65 -3.37 5.52 1.13
CA GLY A 65 -3.77 6.36 2.27
C GLY A 65 -4.00 5.58 3.57
N GLY A 66 -3.60 6.20 4.69
CA GLY A 66 -3.66 5.61 6.04
C GLY A 66 -4.96 5.87 6.81
N SER A 67 -5.80 6.78 6.33
CA SER A 67 -7.04 7.13 7.04
C SER A 67 -7.97 5.93 7.26
N LEU A 68 -8.81 5.98 8.30
CA LEU A 68 -9.79 4.93 8.59
C LEU A 68 -10.66 4.57 7.37
N GLU A 69 -11.10 5.57 6.60
CA GLU A 69 -11.89 5.37 5.39
C GLU A 69 -11.07 4.71 4.27
N ALA A 70 -9.82 5.13 4.09
CA ALA A 70 -8.91 4.56 3.10
C ALA A 70 -8.62 3.09 3.41
N ILE A 71 -8.28 2.77 4.66
CA ILE A 71 -8.03 1.41 5.14
C ILE A 71 -9.28 0.55 4.99
N GLU A 72 -10.45 1.03 5.44
CA GLU A 72 -11.70 0.25 5.33
C GLU A 72 -11.99 -0.08 3.86
N THR A 73 -11.87 0.89 2.98
CA THR A 73 -12.13 0.69 1.56
C THR A 73 -11.16 -0.34 0.95
N THR A 74 -9.88 -0.33 1.35
CA THR A 74 -8.89 -1.32 0.89
C THR A 74 -9.25 -2.71 1.41
N ILE A 75 -9.65 -2.83 2.68
CA ILE A 75 -10.05 -4.13 3.24
C ILE A 75 -11.33 -4.65 2.56
N ARG A 76 -12.32 -3.78 2.33
CA ARG A 76 -13.61 -4.17 1.73
C ARG A 76 -13.43 -4.63 0.31
N TYR A 77 -12.87 -3.78 -0.54
CA TYR A 77 -12.91 -3.96 -1.99
C TYR A 77 -11.58 -4.46 -2.57
N GLY A 78 -10.51 -4.48 -1.78
CA GLY A 78 -9.22 -4.95 -2.22
C GLY A 78 -8.52 -4.01 -3.21
N ILE A 79 -7.37 -4.50 -3.69
CA ILE A 79 -6.50 -3.85 -4.67
C ILE A 79 -6.28 -4.84 -5.80
N ARG A 80 -6.62 -4.46 -7.05
CA ARG A 80 -6.66 -5.35 -8.22
C ARG A 80 -7.41 -6.66 -7.95
N SER A 81 -8.45 -6.58 -7.12
CA SER A 81 -9.26 -7.73 -6.74
C SER A 81 -10.37 -7.97 -7.77
N ASN A 82 -11.19 -8.99 -7.57
CA ASN A 82 -12.35 -9.26 -8.42
C ASN A 82 -13.62 -8.48 -7.99
N HIS A 83 -13.48 -7.47 -7.12
CA HIS A 83 -14.59 -6.62 -6.67
C HIS A 83 -14.77 -5.43 -7.62
N ASP A 84 -16.01 -5.03 -7.89
CA ASP A 84 -16.31 -3.96 -8.87
C ASP A 84 -15.73 -2.59 -8.44
N GLU A 85 -15.69 -2.34 -7.13
CA GLU A 85 -15.15 -1.16 -6.45
C GLU A 85 -13.68 -1.31 -6.03
N THR A 86 -12.97 -2.33 -6.53
CA THR A 86 -11.54 -2.51 -6.22
C THR A 86 -10.73 -1.28 -6.60
N ARG A 87 -9.74 -0.94 -5.78
CA ARG A 87 -8.72 0.02 -6.18
C ARG A 87 -7.79 -0.61 -7.20
N SER A 88 -7.43 0.12 -8.25
CA SER A 88 -6.50 -0.38 -9.26
C SER A 88 -5.76 0.76 -9.93
N ASN A 89 -4.49 0.52 -10.24
CA ASN A 89 -3.67 1.34 -11.10
C ASN A 89 -2.50 0.47 -11.57
N ASP A 90 -2.20 0.37 -12.85
CA ASP A 90 -1.17 -0.58 -13.29
C ASP A 90 0.08 0.16 -13.76
N MET A 91 1.21 -0.15 -13.12
CA MET A 91 2.50 0.29 -13.62
C MET A 91 2.80 -0.53 -14.89
N PRO A 92 3.03 0.11 -16.05
CA PRO A 92 3.40 -0.59 -17.27
C PRO A 92 4.66 -1.42 -17.06
N ALA A 93 4.77 -2.57 -17.74
CA ALA A 93 5.99 -3.34 -17.76
C ALA A 93 6.91 -2.75 -18.84
N PHE A 94 7.52 -1.59 -18.57
CA PHE A 94 8.14 -0.72 -19.59
C PHE A 94 9.11 -1.43 -20.54
N LEU A 95 9.85 -2.44 -20.08
CA LEU A 95 10.70 -3.24 -20.95
C LEU A 95 9.93 -4.31 -21.72
N THR A 96 9.05 -5.05 -21.03
CA THR A 96 8.31 -6.18 -21.58
C THR A 96 7.28 -5.72 -22.62
N ASP A 97 6.67 -4.56 -22.38
CA ASP A 97 5.70 -3.89 -23.25
C ASP A 97 6.39 -3.06 -24.35
N GLU A 98 7.72 -3.14 -24.45
CA GLU A 98 8.54 -2.45 -25.46
C GLU A 98 8.41 -0.91 -25.46
N ILE A 99 8.03 -0.32 -24.33
CA ILE A 99 7.91 1.15 -24.16
C ILE A 99 9.30 1.79 -24.02
N LEU A 100 10.20 1.15 -23.28
CA LEU A 100 11.58 1.59 -23.06
C LEU A 100 12.57 0.49 -23.42
N SER A 101 13.71 0.88 -23.99
CA SER A 101 14.82 -0.04 -24.21
C SER A 101 15.49 -0.45 -22.90
N ARG A 102 16.25 -1.56 -22.91
CA ARG A 102 17.04 -1.99 -21.74
C ARG A 102 18.00 -0.91 -21.23
N ALA A 103 18.50 -0.05 -22.11
CA ALA A 103 19.39 1.04 -21.71
C ALA A 103 18.62 2.15 -20.99
N GLU A 104 17.45 2.52 -21.51
CA GLU A 104 16.57 3.54 -20.90
C GLU A 104 16.04 3.09 -19.54
N VAL A 105 15.66 1.81 -19.39
CA VAL A 105 15.25 1.27 -18.09
C VAL A 105 16.38 1.37 -17.05
N ARG A 106 17.65 1.12 -17.43
CA ARG A 106 18.78 1.34 -16.51
C ARG A 106 18.94 2.80 -16.14
N GLN A 107 18.83 3.70 -17.11
CA GLN A 107 18.97 5.15 -16.87
C GLN A 107 17.92 5.67 -15.89
N VAL A 108 16.65 5.28 -16.05
CA VAL A 108 15.60 5.69 -15.10
C VAL A 108 15.74 4.95 -13.76
N THR A 109 16.24 3.72 -13.74
CA THR A 109 16.57 3.00 -12.48
C THR A 109 17.60 3.79 -11.67
N ASP A 110 18.69 4.22 -12.31
CA ASP A 110 19.75 4.98 -11.64
C ASP A 110 19.22 6.33 -11.10
N TYR A 111 18.31 6.97 -11.84
CA TYR A 111 17.64 8.19 -11.37
C TYR A 111 16.72 7.94 -10.16
N VAL A 112 15.91 6.87 -10.18
CA VAL A 112 15.04 6.51 -9.06
C VAL A 112 15.86 6.14 -7.81
N VAL A 113 16.98 5.46 -7.97
CA VAL A 113 17.93 5.21 -6.86
C VAL A 113 18.44 6.54 -6.29
N ALA A 114 18.75 7.51 -7.14
CA ALA A 114 19.19 8.83 -6.71
C ALA A 114 18.14 9.64 -5.94
N LEU A 115 16.83 9.39 -6.17
CA LEU A 115 15.75 10.04 -5.44
C LEU A 115 15.71 9.61 -3.97
N SER A 116 15.93 8.32 -3.69
CA SER A 116 15.89 7.75 -2.34
C SER A 116 17.25 7.77 -1.63
N ASP A 117 18.35 7.73 -2.38
CA ASP A 117 19.72 7.76 -1.87
C ASP A 117 20.63 8.55 -2.83
N PRO A 118 20.73 9.88 -2.66
CA PRO A 118 21.58 10.74 -3.50
C PRO A 118 23.06 10.35 -3.50
N ASP A 119 23.55 9.69 -2.44
CA ASP A 119 24.94 9.25 -2.32
C ASP A 119 25.24 7.99 -3.15
N ARG A 120 24.20 7.21 -3.50
CA ARG A 120 24.30 6.06 -4.42
C ARG A 120 24.25 6.43 -5.90
N ALA A 121 23.90 7.67 -6.23
CA ALA A 121 23.76 8.11 -7.61
C ALA A 121 25.12 8.21 -8.31
N ALA A 122 25.32 7.47 -9.39
CA ALA A 122 26.41 7.77 -10.31
C ALA A 122 26.11 9.12 -10.99
N ALA A 123 26.95 10.13 -10.75
CA ALA A 123 26.77 11.52 -11.21
C ALA A 123 26.50 11.70 -12.72
N GLU A 124 26.78 10.69 -13.56
CA GLU A 124 26.57 10.73 -15.01
C GLU A 124 25.24 10.12 -15.49
N ALA A 125 24.55 9.33 -14.67
CA ALA A 125 23.31 8.63 -15.07
C ALA A 125 22.03 9.50 -14.94
N ALA A 126 22.12 10.58 -14.17
CA ALA A 126 20.95 11.38 -13.78
C ALA A 126 20.25 12.15 -14.91
N PRO A 127 20.92 12.80 -15.90
CA PRO A 127 20.20 13.67 -16.83
C PRO A 127 19.20 12.95 -17.73
N ARG A 128 19.63 11.86 -18.38
CA ARG A 128 18.73 11.08 -19.25
C ARG A 128 17.68 10.31 -18.46
N GLY A 129 18.05 9.78 -17.29
CA GLY A 129 17.10 9.13 -16.38
C GLY A 129 16.01 10.09 -15.89
N ALA A 130 16.38 11.34 -15.57
CA ALA A 130 15.44 12.38 -15.16
C ALA A 130 14.46 12.76 -16.29
N GLU A 131 14.95 12.88 -17.54
CA GLU A 131 14.09 13.10 -18.71
C GLU A 131 13.06 11.98 -18.87
N ILE A 132 13.52 10.72 -18.82
CA ILE A 132 12.63 9.55 -18.92
C ILE A 132 11.62 9.53 -17.78
N PHE A 133 12.05 9.84 -16.55
CA PHE A 133 11.17 9.90 -15.39
C PHE A 133 10.09 10.96 -15.56
N ALA A 134 10.46 12.16 -16.00
CA ALA A 134 9.51 13.25 -16.26
C ALA A 134 8.49 12.88 -17.35
N GLU A 135 8.92 12.16 -18.38
CA GLU A 135 8.05 11.76 -19.50
C GLU A 135 7.15 10.56 -19.18
N GLN A 136 7.63 9.59 -18.41
CA GLN A 136 6.98 8.27 -18.27
C GLN A 136 6.47 7.96 -16.86
N CYS A 137 7.03 8.59 -15.82
CA CYS A 137 6.83 8.17 -14.43
C CYS A 137 6.11 9.24 -13.60
N ALA A 138 6.43 10.52 -13.82
CA ALA A 138 5.96 11.64 -13.01
C ALA A 138 4.43 11.79 -12.99
N ALA A 139 3.74 11.34 -14.05
CA ALA A 139 2.27 11.36 -14.10
C ALA A 139 1.60 10.54 -12.99
N CYS A 140 2.29 9.51 -12.47
CA CYS A 140 1.78 8.68 -11.38
C CYS A 140 2.58 8.86 -10.08
N HIS A 141 3.89 9.07 -10.17
CA HIS A 141 4.77 9.17 -9.00
C HIS A 141 5.07 10.61 -8.57
N GLY A 142 4.52 11.62 -9.25
CA GLY A 142 4.84 13.03 -9.02
C GLY A 142 6.18 13.45 -9.62
N GLU A 143 6.36 14.75 -9.84
CA GLU A 143 7.60 15.31 -10.43
C GLU A 143 8.83 15.08 -9.55
N ASP A 144 8.64 15.00 -8.23
CA ASP A 144 9.68 14.76 -7.24
C ASP A 144 9.72 13.31 -6.74
N GLY A 145 8.92 12.42 -7.34
CA GLY A 145 8.87 11.01 -6.98
C GLY A 145 8.18 10.71 -5.65
N ARG A 146 7.42 11.65 -5.05
CA ARG A 146 6.77 11.41 -3.75
C ARG A 146 5.55 10.49 -3.78
N GLY A 147 5.14 10.03 -4.96
CA GLY A 147 3.97 9.19 -5.11
C GLY A 147 2.66 9.97 -5.10
N ILE A 148 1.58 9.28 -5.43
CA ILE A 148 0.21 9.79 -5.41
C ILE A 148 -0.67 8.71 -4.80
N ALA A 149 -1.18 8.95 -3.59
CA ALA A 149 -1.91 7.96 -2.81
C ALA A 149 -3.22 7.53 -3.51
N GLU A 150 -3.88 8.44 -4.21
CA GLU A 150 -5.09 8.17 -4.99
C GLU A 150 -4.84 7.18 -6.14
N LEU A 151 -3.59 7.03 -6.56
CA LEU A 151 -3.15 6.10 -7.60
C LEU A 151 -2.46 4.87 -7.03
N GLY A 152 -2.29 4.74 -5.71
CA GLY A 152 -1.52 3.65 -5.14
C GLY A 152 -0.03 3.72 -5.48
N ALA A 153 0.46 4.86 -5.96
CA ALA A 153 1.82 5.01 -6.46
C ALA A 153 2.75 5.31 -5.30
N PRO A 154 3.75 4.45 -5.00
CA PRO A 154 4.65 4.63 -3.86
C PRO A 154 5.51 5.89 -3.98
N ASN A 155 5.93 6.38 -2.83
CA ASN A 155 7.03 7.32 -2.70
C ASN A 155 8.34 6.63 -3.11
N LEU A 156 9.02 7.17 -4.11
CA LEU A 156 10.29 6.70 -4.63
C LEU A 156 11.48 7.48 -4.05
N ALA A 157 11.20 8.53 -3.27
CA ALA A 157 12.18 9.43 -2.68
C ALA A 157 12.47 9.11 -1.19
N ASP A 158 11.95 8.01 -0.66
CA ASP A 158 12.23 7.54 0.69
C ASP A 158 12.89 6.14 0.67
N PRO A 159 13.36 5.64 1.83
CA PRO A 159 14.03 4.34 1.89
C PRO A 159 13.07 3.15 2.10
N ILE A 160 11.75 3.35 2.03
CA ILE A 160 10.74 2.32 2.28
C ILE A 160 10.33 1.70 0.94
N TRP A 161 10.62 0.40 0.77
CA TRP A 161 10.40 -0.29 -0.50
C TRP A 161 9.63 -1.59 -0.33
N LEU A 162 8.51 -1.70 -1.02
CA LEU A 162 7.70 -2.93 -1.03
C LEU A 162 8.42 -4.10 -1.73
N PHE A 163 9.10 -3.84 -2.85
CA PHE A 163 9.76 -4.88 -3.67
C PHE A 163 11.29 -4.85 -3.62
N GLY A 164 11.87 -4.07 -2.70
CA GLY A 164 13.31 -3.84 -2.57
C GLY A 164 13.78 -2.56 -3.29
N GLY A 165 14.67 -1.82 -2.61
CA GLY A 165 15.22 -0.54 -3.09
C GLY A 165 16.64 -0.62 -3.64
N ASP A 166 17.18 -1.83 -3.86
CA ASP A 166 18.44 -1.97 -4.57
C ASP A 166 18.24 -1.79 -6.10
N PRO A 167 19.29 -1.38 -6.84
CA PRO A 167 19.15 -1.10 -8.27
C PRO A 167 18.60 -2.26 -9.10
N ALA A 168 18.89 -3.52 -8.74
CA ALA A 168 18.38 -4.67 -9.48
C ALA A 168 16.88 -4.87 -9.23
N ALA A 169 16.43 -4.74 -7.99
CA ALA A 169 15.01 -4.83 -7.64
C ALA A 169 14.16 -3.72 -8.28
N ILE A 170 14.69 -2.49 -8.33
CA ILE A 170 14.06 -1.35 -9.00
C ILE A 170 14.01 -1.60 -10.51
N TYR A 171 15.14 -2.01 -11.12
CA TYR A 171 15.20 -2.35 -12.54
C TYR A 171 14.14 -3.39 -12.93
N ASP A 172 14.04 -4.47 -12.16
CA ASP A 172 13.08 -5.53 -12.42
C ASP A 172 11.64 -5.02 -12.32
N THR A 173 11.35 -4.16 -11.33
CA THR A 173 10.02 -3.56 -11.16
C THR A 173 9.66 -2.68 -12.37
N ILE A 174 10.57 -1.84 -12.85
CA ILE A 174 10.34 -1.00 -14.04
C ILE A 174 10.23 -1.87 -15.30
N ALA A 175 11.03 -2.93 -15.40
CA ALA A 175 11.10 -3.77 -16.59
C ALA A 175 9.85 -4.66 -16.77
N THR A 176 9.36 -5.28 -15.70
CA THR A 176 8.34 -6.34 -15.77
C THR A 176 7.06 -6.02 -15.01
N SER A 177 6.98 -4.89 -14.31
CA SER A 177 5.93 -4.60 -13.33
C SER A 177 5.88 -5.66 -12.20
N ARG A 178 4.99 -5.44 -11.23
CA ARG A 178 4.79 -6.32 -10.07
C ARG A 178 3.33 -6.68 -9.80
N ASN A 179 2.39 -5.80 -10.18
CA ASN A 179 0.93 -6.00 -10.10
C ASN A 179 0.45 -6.76 -8.85
N ALA A 180 0.93 -6.35 -7.66
CA ALA A 180 0.51 -6.96 -6.42
C ALA A 180 -1.00 -6.77 -6.18
N MET A 181 -1.61 -7.78 -5.59
CA MET A 181 -3.04 -7.86 -5.31
C MET A 181 -3.27 -7.91 -3.80
N MET A 182 -4.29 -7.18 -3.35
CA MET A 182 -4.90 -7.37 -2.03
C MET A 182 -6.34 -7.88 -2.26
N PRO A 183 -6.73 -9.05 -1.72
CA PRO A 183 -8.06 -9.61 -1.98
C PRO A 183 -9.15 -8.82 -1.25
N ALA A 184 -10.30 -8.65 -1.90
CA ALA A 184 -11.50 -8.13 -1.23
C ALA A 184 -11.98 -9.05 -0.11
N TRP A 185 -12.39 -8.45 1.02
CA TRP A 185 -12.97 -9.16 2.16
C TRP A 185 -14.47 -8.92 2.31
N GLU A 186 -15.05 -7.98 1.57
CA GLU A 186 -16.50 -7.85 1.48
C GLU A 186 -17.13 -9.17 0.97
N GLY A 187 -18.25 -9.56 1.59
CA GLY A 187 -18.91 -10.84 1.33
C GLY A 187 -18.23 -12.06 1.98
N ARG A 188 -16.98 -11.95 2.44
CA ARG A 188 -16.27 -13.01 3.20
C ARG A 188 -16.32 -12.79 4.70
N LEU A 189 -16.18 -11.55 5.13
CA LEU A 189 -16.23 -11.13 6.53
C LEU A 189 -17.48 -10.30 6.79
N SER A 190 -17.94 -10.31 8.04
CA SER A 190 -19.07 -9.47 8.43
C SER A 190 -18.67 -7.98 8.41
N PRO A 191 -19.62 -7.05 8.18
CA PRO A 191 -19.33 -5.61 8.25
C PRO A 191 -18.71 -5.20 9.58
N ALA A 192 -19.15 -5.82 10.69
CA ALA A 192 -18.57 -5.58 12.00
C ALA A 192 -17.09 -6.01 12.04
N THR A 193 -16.78 -7.22 11.56
CA THR A 193 -15.41 -7.74 11.52
C THR A 193 -14.50 -6.86 10.66
N ILE A 194 -14.98 -6.39 9.51
CA ILE A 194 -14.22 -5.48 8.65
C ILE A 194 -13.90 -4.18 9.39
N LYS A 195 -14.88 -3.56 10.04
CA LYS A 195 -14.64 -2.34 10.82
C LYS A 195 -13.71 -2.56 12.02
N GLN A 196 -13.79 -3.72 12.66
CA GLN A 196 -12.83 -4.11 13.70
C GLN A 196 -11.40 -4.23 13.13
N LEU A 197 -11.24 -4.84 11.95
CA LEU A 197 -9.95 -4.88 11.25
C LEU A 197 -9.46 -3.48 10.89
N THR A 198 -10.31 -2.60 10.35
CA THR A 198 -9.96 -1.21 10.04
C THR A 198 -9.41 -0.48 11.26
N VAL A 199 -10.14 -0.54 12.38
CA VAL A 199 -9.72 0.12 13.64
C VAL A 199 -8.40 -0.46 14.14
N TYR A 200 -8.23 -1.79 14.06
CA TYR A 200 -6.99 -2.44 14.48
C TYR A 200 -5.81 -2.04 13.61
N VAL A 201 -5.93 -2.13 12.28
CA VAL A 201 -4.86 -1.77 11.34
C VAL A 201 -4.50 -0.29 11.47
N HIS A 202 -5.49 0.59 11.58
CA HIS A 202 -5.24 2.01 11.82
C HIS A 202 -4.49 2.26 13.14
N SER A 203 -4.74 1.46 14.19
CA SER A 203 -4.02 1.59 15.46
C SER A 203 -2.56 1.15 15.42
N LEU A 204 -2.13 0.45 14.36
CA LEU A 204 -0.76 -0.02 14.19
C LEU A 204 0.14 1.03 13.54
N GLY A 205 -0.38 1.78 12.56
CA GLY A 205 0.36 2.81 11.82
C GLY A 205 -0.49 3.70 10.91
N GLY A 206 -1.83 3.56 10.90
CA GLY A 206 -2.71 4.33 9.99
C GLY A 206 -2.98 5.78 10.41
N GLY A 207 -2.31 6.28 11.45
CA GLY A 207 -2.54 7.63 11.97
C GLY A 207 -1.91 8.76 11.15
N GLU A 208 -1.01 8.43 10.22
CA GLU A 208 0.04 9.32 9.68
C GLU A 208 0.99 9.89 10.75
#